data_AF-A0AA42C2Q4-F1
#
_entry.id   AF-A0AA42C2Q4-F1
#
_cell.length_a   1.000
_cell.length_b   1.000
_cell.length_c   1.000
_cell.angle_alpha   90.00
_cell.angle_beta   90.00
_cell.angle_gamma   90.00
#
_symmetry.space_group_name_H-M   'P 1'
#
loop_
_entity.id
_entity.type
_entity.pdbx_description
1 polymer ?
#
loop_
_entity_poly.entity_id
_entity_poly.type
_entity_poly.pdbx_seq_one_letter_code
_entity_poly.pdbx_strand_id
1 'polypeptide(L)'
;MTVEKPEEAMTFGELLELIAEQQRKIDVLELAFSSLVFCLDEKSNQLMIHNLKLESQNENRDPVMKKHLARFAATLEKNAGLNTE
;
A
#
# COMPACT_ATOMS: atom_id res chain seq x y z
N MET A 1 -22.32 -16.15 21.22
CA MET A 1 -22.19 -16.69 19.85
C MET A 1 -21.50 -15.63 19.03
N THR A 2 -20.20 -15.77 18.82
CA THR A 2 -19.44 -14.92 17.89
C THR A 2 -19.88 -15.27 16.49
N VAL A 3 -20.45 -14.30 15.76
CA VAL A 3 -20.79 -14.46 14.35
C VAL A 3 -19.45 -14.62 13.63
N GLU A 4 -19.11 -15.84 13.21
CA GLU A 4 -17.77 -16.15 12.71
C GLU A 4 -17.43 -15.46 11.38
N LYS A 5 -18.41 -14.88 10.69
CA LYS A 5 -18.23 -14.12 9.44
C LYS A 5 -19.32 -13.05 9.30
N PRO A 6 -19.13 -11.85 9.87
CA PRO A 6 -20.13 -10.79 9.83
C PRO A 6 -20.54 -10.43 8.40
N GLU A 7 -19.64 -10.56 7.43
CA GLU A 7 -19.88 -10.36 6.00
C GLU A 7 -20.94 -11.30 5.39
N GLU A 8 -21.13 -12.51 5.92
CA GLU A 8 -22.12 -13.47 5.42
C GLU A 8 -23.55 -13.11 5.86
N ALA A 9 -23.70 -12.25 6.88
CA ALA A 9 -24.98 -11.74 7.37
C ALA A 9 -25.33 -10.34 6.83
N MET A 10 -24.39 -9.68 6.13
CA MET A 10 -24.58 -8.33 5.58
C MET A 10 -25.31 -8.36 4.25
N THR A 11 -26.16 -7.37 4.01
CA THR A 11 -26.71 -7.11 2.68
C THR A 11 -25.60 -6.64 1.73
N PHE A 12 -25.83 -6.77 0.42
CA PHE A 12 -24.88 -6.32 -0.59
C PHE A 12 -24.51 -4.82 -0.44
N GLY A 13 -25.47 -3.98 -0.07
CA GLY A 13 -25.23 -2.55 0.18
C GLY A 13 -24.28 -2.30 1.35
N GLU A 14 -24.49 -3.01 2.46
CA GLU A 14 -23.63 -2.89 3.64
C GLU A 14 -22.20 -3.40 3.36
N LEU A 15 -22.04 -4.43 2.52
CA LEU A 15 -20.73 -4.90 2.06
C LEU A 15 -20.00 -3.84 1.23
N LEU A 16 -20.70 -3.11 0.35
CA LEU A 16 -20.10 -2.02 -0.43
C LEU A 16 -19.64 -0.87 0.46
N GLU A 17 -20.43 -0.50 1.47
CA GLU A 17 -20.06 0.53 2.44
C GLU A 17 -18.82 0.12 3.24
N LEU A 18 -18.77 -1.15 3.68
CA LEU A 18 -17.61 -1.70 4.37
C LEU A 18 -16.36 -1.66 3.49
N ILE A 19 -16.44 -2.13 2.24
CA ILE A 19 -15.31 -2.09 1.30
C ILE A 19 -14.85 -0.66 1.06
N ALA A 20 -15.78 0.28 0.86
CA ALA A 20 -15.45 1.68 0.66
C ALA A 20 -14.75 2.29 1.89
N GLU A 21 -15.16 1.91 3.10
CA GLU A 21 -14.51 2.34 4.32
C GLU A 21 -13.11 1.73 4.49
N GLN A 22 -12.93 0.45 4.15
CA GLN A 22 -11.59 -0.17 4.14
C GLN A 22 -10.67 0.52 3.13
N GLN A 23 -11.16 0.85 1.94
CA GLN A 23 -10.38 1.59 0.94
C GLN A 23 -9.93 2.95 1.48
N ARG A 24 -10.84 3.73 2.09
CA ARG A 24 -10.48 5.03 2.70
C ARG A 24 -9.41 4.90 3.77
N LYS A 25 -9.47 3.88 4.62
CA LYS A 25 -8.44 3.62 5.64
C LYS A 25 -7.10 3.31 5.01
N ILE A 26 -7.08 2.52 3.93
CA ILE A 26 -5.86 2.20 3.18
C ILE A 26 -5.28 3.47 2.54
N ASP A 27 -6.11 4.32 1.94
CA ASP A 27 -5.67 5.57 1.32
C ASP A 27 -5.01 6.52 2.35
N VAL A 28 -5.58 6.61 3.55
CA VAL A 28 -5.00 7.40 4.65
C VAL A 28 -3.64 6.84 5.08
N LEU A 29 -3.50 5.51 5.16
CA LEU A 29 -2.23 4.87 5.48
C LEU A 29 -1.18 5.11 4.39
N GLU A 30 -1.55 4.97 3.12
CA GLU A 30 -0.65 5.23 1.98
C GLU A 30 -0.14 6.69 2.00
N LEU A 31 -1.02 7.65 2.30
CA LEU A 31 -0.66 9.06 2.46
C LEU A 31 0.30 9.27 3.64
N ALA A 32 0.00 8.69 4.80
CA ALA A 32 0.82 8.81 6.00
C ALA A 32 2.22 8.22 5.77
N PHE A 33 2.32 7.03 5.17
CA PHE A 33 3.61 6.41 4.84
C PHE A 33 4.39 7.21 3.80
N SER A 34 3.73 7.71 2.76
CA SER A 34 4.37 8.59 1.78
C SER A 34 4.93 9.85 2.44
N SER A 35 4.23 10.38 3.44
CA SER A 35 4.67 11.56 4.19
C SER A 35 5.86 11.26 5.11
N LEU A 36 5.88 10.08 5.74
CA LEU A 36 7.00 9.65 6.60
C LEU A 36 8.32 9.52 5.83
N VAL A 37 8.28 9.29 4.52
CA VAL A 37 9.50 9.24 3.69
C VAL A 37 10.26 10.55 3.71
N PHE A 38 9.59 11.69 3.84
CA PHE A 38 10.27 13.00 3.99
C PHE A 38 11.05 13.13 5.30
N CYS A 39 10.78 12.28 6.30
CA CYS A 39 11.51 12.25 7.55
C CYS A 39 12.76 11.36 7.49
N LEU A 40 12.93 10.57 6.43
CA LEU A 40 14.09 9.69 6.26
C LEU A 40 15.26 10.46 5.67
N ASP A 41 16.48 10.11 6.07
CA ASP A 41 17.67 10.52 5.35
C ASP A 41 17.72 9.85 3.96
N GLU A 42 18.50 10.44 3.04
CA GLU A 42 18.69 9.99 1.66
C GLU A 42 18.95 8.47 1.56
N LYS A 43 19.86 7.94 2.39
CA LYS A 43 20.26 6.53 2.34
C LYS A 43 19.13 5.62 2.80
N SER A 44 18.46 5.98 3.88
CA SER A 44 17.33 5.21 4.41
C SER A 44 16.15 5.21 3.44
N ASN A 45 15.89 6.33 2.75
CA ASN A 45 14.88 6.42 1.70
C ASN A 45 15.22 5.50 0.50
N GLN A 46 16.45 5.56 -0.01
CA GLN A 46 16.90 4.69 -1.10
C GLN A 46 16.82 3.19 -0.74
N LEU A 47 17.18 2.83 0.50
CA LEU A 47 17.07 1.45 0.97
C LEU A 47 15.61 0.99 1.04
N MET A 48 14.70 1.86 1.49
CA MET A 48 13.27 1.55 1.51
C MET A 48 12.72 1.31 0.10
N ILE A 49 13.04 2.19 -0.85
CA ILE A 49 12.65 2.05 -2.27
C ILE A 49 13.18 0.73 -2.84
N HIS A 50 14.46 0.42 -2.60
CA HIS A 50 15.07 -0.83 -3.05
C HIS A 50 14.34 -2.06 -2.50
N ASN A 51 14.04 -2.07 -1.19
CA ASN A 51 13.34 -3.19 -0.56
C ASN A 51 11.92 -3.37 -1.12
N LEU A 52 11.20 -2.27 -1.39
CA LEU A 52 9.88 -2.35 -2.03
C LEU A 52 9.95 -2.95 -3.43
N LYS A 53 10.97 -2.57 -4.22
CA LYS A 53 11.21 -3.16 -5.55
C LYS A 53 11.52 -4.65 -5.45
N LEU A 54 12.40 -5.04 -4.53
CA LEU A 54 12.75 -6.44 -4.30
C LEU A 54 11.51 -7.27 -3.92
N GLU A 55 10.70 -6.77 -2.98
CA GLU A 55 9.47 -7.45 -2.58
C GLU A 55 8.42 -7.51 -3.70
N SER A 56 8.38 -6.52 -4.59
CA SER A 56 7.50 -6.55 -5.77
C SER A 56 7.87 -7.64 -6.79
N GLN A 57 9.13 -8.10 -6.77
CA GLN A 57 9.64 -9.15 -7.67
C GLN A 57 9.60 -10.55 -7.03
N ASN A 58 9.27 -10.66 -5.74
CA ASN A 58 9.27 -11.93 -5.01
C ASN A 58 8.27 -12.93 -5.59
N GLU A 59 8.74 -13.99 -6.25
CA GLU A 59 7.91 -14.97 -6.96
C GLU A 59 6.76 -15.55 -6.12
N ASN A 60 6.97 -15.74 -4.82
CA ASN A 60 6.01 -16.33 -3.90
C ASN A 60 4.90 -15.37 -3.44
N ARG A 61 4.96 -14.09 -3.81
CA ARG A 61 4.02 -13.06 -3.38
C ARG A 61 2.84 -12.92 -4.34
N ASP A 62 1.68 -12.60 -3.79
CA ASP A 62 0.44 -12.36 -4.54
C ASP A 62 0.63 -11.29 -5.65
N PRO A 63 0.14 -11.52 -6.89
CA PRO A 63 0.32 -10.61 -8.02
C PRO A 63 -0.25 -9.20 -7.80
N VAL A 64 -1.38 -9.07 -7.09
CA VAL A 64 -1.98 -7.76 -6.80
C VAL A 64 -1.09 -7.01 -5.81
N MET A 65 -0.62 -7.68 -4.77
CA MET A 65 0.34 -7.13 -3.82
C MET A 65 1.63 -6.67 -4.50
N LYS A 66 2.18 -7.46 -5.43
CA LYS A 66 3.36 -7.08 -6.24
C LYS A 66 3.14 -5.76 -6.99
N LYS A 67 1.98 -5.61 -7.64
CA LYS A 67 1.62 -4.39 -8.36
C LYS A 67 1.56 -3.18 -7.44
N HIS A 68 0.99 -3.32 -6.25
CA HIS A 68 0.92 -2.23 -5.27
C HIS A 68 2.30 -1.85 -4.74
N LEU A 69 3.16 -2.82 -4.44
CA LEU A 69 4.56 -2.57 -4.01
C LEU A 69 5.35 -1.83 -5.09
N ALA A 70 5.26 -2.26 -6.35
CA ALA A 70 5.91 -1.60 -7.47
C ALA A 70 5.42 -0.15 -7.67
N ARG A 71 4.10 0.06 -7.58
CA ARG A 71 3.48 1.39 -7.68
C ARG A 71 3.94 2.31 -6.53
N PHE A 72 3.99 1.79 -5.31
CA PHE A 72 4.41 2.55 -4.15
C PHE A 72 5.88 2.96 -4.27
N ALA A 73 6.76 2.03 -4.65
CA ALA A 73 8.18 2.33 -4.92
C ALA A 73 8.33 3.45 -5.96
N ALA A 74 7.62 3.37 -7.09
CA ALA A 74 7.67 4.40 -8.14
C ALA A 74 7.17 5.79 -7.64
N THR A 75 6.20 5.80 -6.74
CA THR A 75 5.68 7.03 -6.12
C THR A 75 6.74 7.67 -5.22
N LEU A 76 7.42 6.87 -4.41
CA LEU A 76 8.51 7.35 -3.55
C LEU A 76 9.70 7.86 -4.36
N GLU A 77 10.07 7.17 -5.45
CA GLU A 77 11.13 7.64 -6.37
C GLU A 77 10.81 8.99 -6.99
N LYS A 78 9.56 9.19 -7.42
CA LYS A 78 9.09 10.48 -7.93
C LYS A 78 9.19 11.57 -6.86
N ASN A 79 8.76 11.28 -5.63
CA ASN A 79 8.78 12.25 -4.54
C ASN A 79 10.20 12.59 -4.07
N ALA A 80 11.13 11.64 -4.17
CA ALA A 80 12.54 11.84 -3.87
C ALA A 80 13.30 12.62 -4.97
N GLY A 81 12.65 12.95 -6.09
CA GLY A 81 13.31 13.58 -7.23
C GLY A 81 14.26 12.65 -8.00
N LEU A 82 14.17 11.33 -7.76
CA LEU A 82 14.99 10.30 -8.42
C LEU A 82 14.46 9.93 -9.81
N ASN A 83 13.24 10.35 -10.16
CA ASN A 83 12.72 10.30 -11.53
C ASN A 83 13.04 11.61 -12.26
N THR A 84 14.27 11.74 -12.72
CA THR A 84 14.59 12.57 -13.88
C THR A 84 14.89 11.65 -15.06
N GLU A 85 14.10 11.83 -16.13
CA GLU A 85 14.08 11.16 -17.44
C GLU A 85 13.05 10.03 -17.63
#